data_AF-A0A4Y2M8H1-F1
#
_entry.id   AF-A0A4Y2M8H1-F1
#
_cell.length_a   1.000
_cell.length_b   1.000
_cell.length_c   1.000
_cell.angle_alpha   90.00
_cell.angle_beta   90.00
_cell.angle_gamma   90.00
#
_symmetry.space_group_name_H-M   'P 1'
#
loop_
_entity.id
_entity.type
_entity.pdbx_description
1 polymer ?
#
loop_
_entity_poly.entity_id
_entity_poly.type
_entity_poly.pdbx_seq_one_letter_code
_entity_poly.pdbx_strand_id
1 'polypeptide(L)'
;MGNTKRSVLSTVARVFDPLGFISPFVVRVKKLVQEIWEIGVDWDSKLPDDLRIKWEKWCCETGCLSDVRINRCYFSNWDRDAGGIEMHIFCDSSQVVYGAVAYFRWETT
;
A
#
# COMPACT_ATOMS: atom_id res chain seq x y z
N MET A 1 4.09 -17.07 -7.76
CA MET A 1 2.94 -16.99 -6.82
C MET A 1 1.76 -17.74 -7.44
N GLY A 2 0.85 -18.33 -6.66
CA GLY A 2 -0.29 -19.08 -7.24
C GLY A 2 -1.38 -18.17 -7.80
N ASN A 3 -2.19 -18.70 -8.73
CA ASN A 3 -3.18 -17.94 -9.53
C ASN A 3 -4.64 -18.29 -9.17
N THR A 4 -4.92 -18.47 -7.88
CA THR A 4 -6.28 -18.68 -7.33
C THR A 4 -6.64 -17.56 -6.38
N LYS A 5 -7.94 -17.33 -6.15
CA LYS A 5 -8.42 -16.34 -5.16
C LYS A 5 -7.79 -16.54 -3.79
N ARG A 6 -7.70 -17.79 -3.32
CA ARG A 6 -7.04 -18.16 -2.05
C ARG A 6 -5.56 -17.74 -2.05
N SER A 7 -4.84 -18.03 -3.12
CA SER A 7 -3.42 -17.70 -3.24
C SER A 7 -3.17 -16.19 -3.26
N VAL A 8 -3.99 -15.43 -4.01
CA VAL A 8 -3.91 -13.96 -4.03
C VAL A 8 -4.12 -13.40 -2.63
N LEU A 9 -5.24 -13.75 -1.97
CA LEU A 9 -5.55 -13.29 -0.62
C LEU A 9 -4.45 -13.65 0.39
N SER A 10 -3.98 -14.90 0.37
CA SER A 10 -2.89 -15.35 1.24
C SER A 10 -1.60 -14.58 0.99
N THR A 11 -1.35 -14.13 -0.24
CA THR A 11 -0.13 -13.38 -0.57
C THR A 11 -0.27 -11.92 -0.15
N VAL A 12 -1.42 -11.30 -0.45
CA VAL A 12 -1.72 -9.91 -0.04
C VAL A 12 -1.68 -9.76 1.48
N ALA A 13 -2.20 -10.74 2.22
CA ALA A 13 -2.19 -10.73 3.68
C ALA A 13 -0.78 -10.80 4.30
N ARG A 14 0.24 -11.23 3.54
CA ARG A 14 1.64 -11.25 4.00
C ARG A 14 2.33 -9.90 3.86
N VAL A 15 1.71 -8.94 3.17
CA VAL A 15 2.29 -7.61 3.01
C VAL A 15 2.19 -6.88 4.36
N PHE A 16 3.34 -6.63 4.98
CA PHE A 16 3.45 -5.91 6.23
C PHE A 16 4.03 -4.51 5.98
N ASP A 17 3.18 -3.49 6.05
CA ASP A 17 3.54 -2.08 5.89
C ASP A 17 2.90 -1.22 7.00
N PRO A 18 3.47 -1.22 8.22
CA PRO A 18 2.87 -0.55 9.37
C PRO A 18 2.81 0.98 9.24
N LEU A 19 3.63 1.56 8.37
CA LEU A 19 3.69 3.01 8.15
C LEU A 19 2.98 3.45 6.88
N GLY A 20 2.49 2.51 6.09
CA GLY A 20 1.78 2.81 4.85
C GLY A 20 2.66 3.37 3.73
N PHE A 21 3.99 3.25 3.81
CA PHE A 21 4.89 3.82 2.81
C PHE A 21 4.74 3.22 1.42
N ILE A 22 4.41 1.93 1.34
CA ILE A 22 4.14 1.24 0.08
C ILE A 22 2.64 1.15 -0.20
N SER A 23 1.78 1.87 0.54
CA SER A 23 0.33 1.92 0.30
C SER A 23 -0.04 2.19 -1.17
N PRO A 24 0.64 3.10 -1.92
CA PRO A 24 0.34 3.31 -3.35
C PRO A 24 0.58 2.06 -4.22
N PHE A 25 1.50 1.19 -3.80
CA PHE A 25 1.74 -0.09 -4.46
C PHE A 25 0.72 -1.15 -4.03
N VAL A 26 0.41 -1.23 -2.73
CA VAL A 26 -0.47 -2.22 -2.11
C VAL A 26 -1.94 -2.00 -2.45
N VAL A 27 -2.37 -0.74 -2.63
CA VAL A 27 -3.75 -0.43 -3.01
C VAL A 27 -4.16 -1.11 -4.31
N ARG A 28 -3.22 -1.25 -5.27
CA ARG A 28 -3.49 -1.87 -6.57
C ARG A 28 -3.94 -3.32 -6.43
N VAL A 29 -3.30 -4.07 -5.51
CA VAL A 29 -3.69 -5.46 -5.25
C VAL A 29 -4.91 -5.57 -4.35
N LYS A 30 -5.15 -4.62 -3.44
CA LYS A 30 -6.40 -4.56 -2.66
C LYS A 30 -7.60 -4.31 -3.57
N LYS A 31 -7.46 -3.43 -4.57
CA LYS A 31 -8.44 -3.25 -5.63
C LYS A 31 -8.67 -4.54 -6.42
N LEU A 32 -7.60 -5.23 -6.82
CA LEU A 32 -7.72 -6.50 -7.52
C LEU A 32 -8.46 -7.55 -6.68
N VAL A 33 -8.21 -7.61 -5.37
CA VAL A 33 -8.97 -8.47 -4.47
C VAL A 33 -10.46 -8.13 -4.51
N GLN A 34 -10.84 -6.85 -4.45
CA GLN A 34 -12.24 -6.42 -4.61
C GLN A 34 -12.84 -6.90 -5.94
N GLU A 35 -12.14 -6.69 -7.06
CA GLU A 35 -12.59 -7.14 -8.39
C GLU A 35 -12.82 -8.67 -8.41
N ILE A 36 -11.92 -9.47 -7.81
CA ILE A 36 -12.06 -10.93 -7.69
C ILE A 36 -13.31 -11.31 -6.87
N TRP A 37 -13.64 -10.55 -5.83
CA TRP A 37 -14.83 -10.78 -5.02
C TRP A 37 -16.12 -10.45 -5.78
N GLU A 38 -16.14 -9.33 -6.49
CA GLU A 38 -17.31 -8.85 -7.25
C GLU A 38 -17.75 -9.85 -8.34
N ILE A 39 -16.79 -10.50 -9.00
CA ILE A 39 -17.10 -11.50 -10.04
C ILE A 39 -17.39 -12.90 -9.50
N GLY A 40 -17.34 -13.11 -8.17
CA GLY A 40 -17.77 -14.36 -7.54
C GLY A 40 -16.89 -15.58 -7.80
N VAL A 41 -15.58 -15.41 -8.03
CA VAL A 41 -14.66 -16.54 -8.27
C VAL A 41 -14.51 -17.40 -7.00
N ASP A 42 -14.58 -18.73 -7.18
CA ASP A 42 -14.34 -19.71 -6.13
C ASP A 42 -12.90 -19.66 -5.57
N TRP A 43 -12.72 -20.16 -4.36
CA TRP A 43 -11.44 -20.05 -3.64
C TRP A 43 -10.24 -20.64 -4.39
N ASP A 44 -10.41 -21.82 -4.97
CA ASP A 44 -9.34 -22.63 -5.56
C ASP A 44 -9.43 -22.72 -7.09
N SER A 45 -10.39 -22.02 -7.70
CA SER A 45 -10.48 -21.91 -9.15
C SER A 45 -9.43 -20.94 -9.69
N LYS A 46 -9.07 -21.12 -10.97
CA LYS A 46 -8.14 -20.22 -11.66
C LYS A 46 -8.81 -18.86 -11.87
N LEU A 47 -8.02 -17.80 -11.68
CA LEU A 47 -8.46 -16.46 -12.03
C LEU A 47 -8.74 -16.35 -13.55
N PRO A 48 -9.78 -15.61 -13.94
CA PRO A 48 -9.96 -15.16 -15.32
C PRO A 48 -8.72 -14.42 -15.84
N ASP A 49 -8.48 -14.47 -17.14
CA ASP A 49 -7.23 -13.98 -17.74
C ASP A 49 -6.98 -12.50 -17.47
N ASP A 50 -8.00 -11.66 -17.46
CA ASP A 50 -7.90 -10.23 -17.17
C ASP A 50 -7.40 -9.96 -15.75
N LEU A 51 -7.91 -10.69 -14.75
CA LEU A 51 -7.47 -10.57 -13.36
C LEU A 51 -6.11 -11.24 -13.13
N ARG A 52 -5.86 -12.36 -13.81
CA ARG A 52 -4.58 -13.08 -13.76
C ARG A 52 -3.45 -12.20 -14.29
N ILE A 53 -3.65 -11.50 -15.40
CA ILE A 53 -2.63 -10.60 -15.97
C ILE A 53 -2.31 -9.44 -15.00
N LYS A 54 -3.35 -8.83 -14.39
CA LYS A 54 -3.15 -7.80 -13.35
C LYS A 54 -2.38 -8.35 -12.15
N TRP A 55 -2.72 -9.55 -11.69
CA TRP A 55 -2.05 -10.24 -10.60
C TRP A 55 -0.57 -10.50 -10.90
N GLU A 56 -0.28 -11.13 -12.04
CA GLU A 56 1.07 -11.47 -12.47
C GLU A 56 1.93 -10.22 -12.64
N LYS A 57 1.37 -9.15 -13.23
CA LYS A 57 2.05 -7.86 -13.33
C LYS A 57 2.43 -7.31 -11.95
N TRP A 58 1.47 -7.27 -11.02
CA TRP A 58 1.75 -6.81 -9.65
C TRP A 58 2.83 -7.67 -8.99
N CYS A 59 2.79 -8.99 -9.15
CA CYS A 59 3.80 -9.92 -8.65
C CYS A 59 5.19 -9.60 -9.20
N CYS A 60 5.33 -9.41 -10.51
CA CYS A 60 6.60 -9.08 -11.15
C CYS A 60 7.19 -7.76 -10.64
N GLU A 61 6.34 -6.77 -10.41
CA GLU A 61 6.77 -5.46 -9.90
C GLU A 61 7.17 -5.49 -8.41
N THR A 62 6.78 -6.53 -7.64
CA THR A 62 7.17 -6.63 -6.22
C THR A 62 8.67 -6.65 -6.01
N GLY A 63 9.44 -7.20 -6.97
CA GLY A 63 10.90 -7.21 -6.91
C GLY A 63 11.50 -5.80 -6.85
N CYS A 64 10.88 -4.82 -7.51
CA CYS A 64 11.36 -3.44 -7.51
C CYS A 64 11.18 -2.74 -6.14
N LEU A 65 10.38 -3.30 -5.22
CA LEU A 65 10.19 -2.71 -3.89
C LEU A 65 11.47 -2.75 -3.05
N SER A 66 12.41 -3.66 -3.33
CA SER A 66 13.70 -3.71 -2.63
C SER A 66 14.55 -2.47 -2.89
N ASP A 67 14.30 -1.77 -3.98
CA ASP A 67 15.07 -0.62 -4.43
C ASP A 67 14.47 0.70 -3.92
N VAL A 68 13.26 0.65 -3.35
CA VAL A 68 12.62 1.82 -2.74
C VAL A 68 13.41 2.22 -1.50
N ARG A 69 13.93 3.44 -1.52
CA ARG A 69 14.61 4.09 -0.40
C ARG A 69 13.81 5.31 0.00
N ILE A 70 13.35 5.33 1.24
CA ILE A 70 12.61 6.46 1.82
C ILE A 70 13.47 7.04 2.92
N ASN A 71 13.91 8.28 2.74
CA ASN A 71 14.66 8.97 3.78
C ASN A 71 13.70 9.28 4.94
N ARG A 72 13.93 8.68 6.11
CA ARG A 72 13.10 8.91 7.30
C ARG A 72 13.64 10.09 8.08
N CYS A 73 13.01 11.25 7.90
CA CYS A 73 13.25 12.42 8.72
C CYS A 73 12.07 12.61 9.67
N TYR A 74 12.20 12.11 10.90
CA TYR A 74 11.22 12.47 11.94
C TYR A 74 11.67 13.73 12.68
N PHE A 75 12.96 13.84 13.03
CA PHE A 75 13.49 14.92 13.86
C PHE A 75 14.96 15.28 13.55
N SER A 76 15.43 15.11 12.30
CA SER A 76 16.82 15.50 12.00
C SER A 76 16.95 17.01 12.14
N ASN A 77 17.85 17.46 13.02
CA ASN A 77 18.04 18.88 13.37
C ASN A 77 16.82 19.52 14.07
N TRP A 78 16.00 18.71 14.75
CA TRP A 78 15.02 19.25 15.70
C TRP A 78 15.75 19.95 16.84
N ASP A 79 15.67 21.28 16.84
CA ASP A 79 16.06 22.06 18.00
C ASP A 79 14.99 21.88 19.07
N ARG A 80 15.37 21.50 20.29
CA ARG A 80 14.40 21.43 21.40
C ARG A 80 13.84 22.81 21.75
N ASP A 81 14.55 23.86 21.34
CA ASP A 81 14.15 25.24 21.52
C ASP A 81 13.31 25.77 20.33
N ALA A 82 13.30 25.06 19.18
CA ALA A 82 12.27 25.25 18.16
C ALA A 82 10.95 24.74 18.74
N GLY A 83 9.86 25.51 18.57
CA GLY A 83 8.63 25.43 19.39
C GLY A 83 7.86 24.08 19.43
N GLY A 84 6.54 24.12 19.29
CA GLY A 84 5.73 22.89 19.35
C GLY A 84 5.88 22.02 18.09
N ILE A 85 5.76 20.69 18.23
CA ILE A 85 5.59 19.78 17.09
C ILE A 85 4.10 19.63 16.81
N GLU A 86 3.71 19.87 15.56
CA GLU A 86 2.34 19.67 15.08
C GLU A 86 2.26 18.38 14.25
N MET A 87 1.14 17.65 14.37
CA MET A 87 0.82 16.55 13.47
C MET A 87 -0.27 17.02 12.50
N HIS A 88 0.05 16.99 11.21
CA HIS A 88 -0.88 17.35 10.14
C HIS A 88 -1.27 16.09 9.39
N ILE A 89 -2.57 15.83 9.32
CA ILE A 89 -3.13 14.65 8.65
C ILE A 89 -3.90 15.11 7.43
N PHE A 90 -3.55 14.55 6.28
CA PHE A 90 -4.28 14.74 5.03
C PHE A 90 -4.95 13.43 4.68
N CYS A 91 -6.21 13.50 4.27
CA CYS A 91 -6.98 12.35 3.81
C CYS A 91 -7.67 12.67 2.49
N ASP A 92 -7.77 11.64 1.65
CA ASP A 92 -8.52 11.71 0.41
C ASP A 92 -9.27 10.39 0.17
N SER A 93 -10.32 10.45 -0.63
CA SER A 93 -11.18 9.32 -0.92
C SER A 93 -11.62 9.32 -2.37
N SER A 94 -11.69 8.12 -2.93
CA SER A 94 -12.32 7.85 -4.22
C SER A 94 -13.33 6.71 -4.07
N GLN A 95 -14.07 6.40 -5.12
CA GLN A 95 -14.93 5.21 -5.15
C GLN A 95 -14.14 3.89 -5.03
N VAL A 96 -12.82 3.93 -5.20
CA VAL A 96 -11.96 2.74 -5.23
C VAL A 96 -11.19 2.55 -3.93
N VAL A 97 -10.73 3.64 -3.32
CA VAL A 97 -9.88 3.60 -2.12
C VAL A 97 -10.00 4.87 -1.29
N TYR A 98 -9.78 4.73 0.01
CA TYR A 98 -9.52 5.78 0.98
C TYR A 98 -8.04 5.77 1.36
N GLY A 99 -7.42 6.95 1.43
CA GLY A 99 -6.02 7.12 1.81
C GLY A 99 -5.85 8.23 2.83
N ALA A 100 -4.85 8.08 3.70
CA ALA A 100 -4.44 9.13 4.62
C ALA A 100 -2.91 9.13 4.76
N VAL A 101 -2.36 10.31 4.99
CA VAL A 101 -0.93 10.53 5.27
C VAL A 101 -0.80 11.49 6.45
N ALA A 102 0.18 11.24 7.31
CA ALA A 102 0.47 12.08 8.47
C ALA A 102 1.89 12.62 8.36
N TYR A 103 2.04 13.93 8.63
CA TYR A 103 3.30 14.62 8.66
C TYR A 103 3.51 15.26 10.02
N PHE A 104 4.75 15.23 10.51
CA PHE A 104 5.16 16.12 11.57
C PHE A 104 5.63 17.44 10.95
N ARG A 105 5.12 18.55 11.47
CA ARG A 105 5.52 19.90 11.11
C ARG A 105 6.13 20.56 12.32
N TRP A 106 7.21 21.30 12.10
CA TRP A 106 7.74 22.23 13.07
C TRP A 106 8.37 23.45 12.42
N GLU A 107 8.62 24.49 13.20
CA GLU A 107 9.28 25.71 12.74
C GLU A 107 10.79 25.57 12.89
N THR A 108 11.55 25.88 11.85
CA THR A 108 13.01 26.00 11.91
C THR A 108 13.36 27.44 12.22
N THR A 109 14.15 27.68 13.27
CA THR A 109 14.67 29.01 13.63
C THR A 109 15.68 29.52 12.62
#